data_AF-A0A410KKG4-F1
#
_entry.id   AF-A0A410KKG4-F1
#
_cell.length_a   1.000
_cell.length_b   1.000
_cell.length_c   1.000
_cell.angle_alpha   90.00
_cell.angle_beta   90.00
_cell.angle_gamma   90.00
#
_symmetry.space_group_name_H-M   'P 1'
#
loop_
_entity.id
_entity.type
_entity.pdbx_description
1 polymer ?
#
loop_
_entity_poly.entity_id
_entity_poly.type
_entity_poly.pdbx_seq_one_letter_code
_entity_poly.pdbx_strand_id
1 'polypeptide(L)'
;VRVMPSSWFLLLRFWLRVDGALMRLRDTRMHCSFSDDANPIILRESCWREATFQALAAKGYPSEDSAYNDPSIISQRLPVIMHKTQKLKVPG
;
A
#
# COMPACT_ATOMS: atom_id res chain seq x y z
N VAL A 1 7.68 9.70 -5.05
CA VAL A 1 6.63 10.68 -5.40
C VAL A 1 6.57 10.83 -6.91
N ARG A 2 5.40 11.06 -7.50
CA ARG A 2 5.22 11.35 -8.93
C ARG A 2 4.47 12.68 -9.03
N VAL A 3 5.00 13.61 -9.81
CA VAL A 3 4.42 14.95 -10.01
C VAL A 3 4.08 15.10 -11.48
N MET A 4 2.85 15.52 -11.75
CA MET A 4 2.31 15.83 -13.08
C MET A 4 1.89 17.31 -13.09
N PRO A 5 1.69 17.95 -14.26
CA PRO A 5 1.33 19.37 -14.33
C PRO A 5 0.07 19.74 -13.54
N SER A 6 -0.87 18.81 -13.34
CA SER A 6 -2.16 19.04 -12.69
C SER A 6 -2.37 18.27 -11.39
N SER A 7 -1.41 17.47 -10.93
CA SER A 7 -1.55 16.70 -9.70
C SER A 7 -0.22 16.13 -9.19
N TRP A 8 -0.22 15.66 -7.95
CA TRP A 8 0.83 14.78 -7.45
C TRP A 8 0.27 13.51 -6.84
N PHE A 9 1.08 12.46 -6.87
CA PHE A 9 0.82 11.16 -6.28
C PHE A 9 2.00 10.70 -5.43
N LEU A 10 1.70 10.28 -4.21
CA LEU A 10 2.66 9.71 -3.28
C LEU A 10 2.22 8.30 -2.88
N LEU A 11 3.13 7.34 -3.04
CA LEU A 11 3.00 6.00 -2.48
C LEU A 11 4.02 5.87 -1.35
N LEU A 12 3.52 5.75 -0.13
CA LEU A 12 4.29 5.34 1.04
C LEU A 12 4.07 3.84 1.22
N ARG A 13 5.12 3.05 1.02
CA ARG A 13 5.07 1.60 1.14
C ARG A 13 6.01 1.15 2.24
N PHE A 14 5.44 0.56 3.29
CA PHE A 14 6.19 -0.17 4.30
C PHE A 14 6.07 -1.67 4.01
N TRP A 15 7.22 -2.32 3.87
CA TRP A 15 7.34 -3.74 3.61
C TRP A 15 8.10 -4.41 4.77
N LEU A 16 7.52 -5.46 5.33
CA LEU A 16 8.14 -6.29 6.36
C LEU A 16 7.96 -7.76 6.00
N ARG A 17 9.07 -8.47 5.97
CA ARG A 17 9.14 -9.92 5.83
C ARG A 17 9.88 -10.48 7.02
N VAL A 18 9.28 -11.47 7.66
CA VAL A 18 9.92 -12.29 8.70
C VAL A 18 9.84 -13.72 8.19
N ASP A 19 10.98 -14.23 7.73
CA ASP A 19 11.09 -15.52 7.05
C ASP A 19 10.54 -16.64 7.94
N GLY A 20 9.72 -17.51 7.35
CA GLY A 20 9.00 -18.58 8.06
C GLY A 20 7.83 -18.13 8.97
N ALA A 21 7.66 -16.83 9.24
CA ALA A 21 6.62 -16.33 10.15
C ALA A 21 5.52 -15.55 9.42
N LEU A 22 5.82 -14.31 9.00
CA LEU A 22 4.81 -13.40 8.45
C LEU A 22 5.34 -12.44 7.40
N MET A 23 4.40 -11.96 6.59
CA MET A 23 4.62 -10.98 5.54
C MET A 23 3.58 -9.89 5.68
N ARG A 24 4.04 -8.64 5.76
CA ARG A 24 3.20 -7.47 6.02
C ARG A 24 3.54 -6.35 5.04
N LEU A 25 2.50 -5.84 4.40
CA LEU A 25 2.56 -4.70 3.50
C LEU A 25 1.59 -3.62 4.00
N ARG A 26 2.09 -2.41 4.21
CA ARG A 26 1.27 -1.24 4.52
C ARG A 26 1.51 -0.20 3.44
N ASP A 27 0.50 0.01 2.60
CA ASP A 27 0.51 1.03 1.57
C ASP A 27 -0.36 2.21 2.03
N THR A 28 0.19 3.41 1.94
CA THR A 28 -0.58 4.66 2.01
C THR A 28 -0.39 5.41 0.71
N ARG A 29 -1.49 5.55 -0.05
CA ARG A 29 -1.54 6.31 -1.29
C ARG A 29 -2.14 7.67 -1.01
N MET A 30 -1.47 8.71 -1.46
CA MET A 30 -1.96 10.08 -1.37
C MET A 30 -1.98 10.69 -2.76
N HIS A 31 -3.09 11.34 -3.08
CA HIS A 31 -3.29 12.02 -4.35
C HIS A 31 -3.87 13.40 -4.09
N CYS A 32 -3.32 14.41 -4.75
CA CYS A 32 -3.84 15.77 -4.72
C CYS A 32 -3.87 16.31 -6.14
N SER A 33 -5.03 16.79 -6.57
CA SER A 33 -5.14 17.60 -7.79
C SER A 33 -4.79 19.05 -7.47
N PHE A 34 -4.09 19.71 -8.39
CA PHE A 34 -3.94 21.15 -8.43
C PHE A 34 -5.21 21.71 -9.07
N SER A 35 -6.21 22.05 -8.26
CA SER A 35 -7.35 22.86 -8.70
C SER A 35 -7.06 24.33 -8.38
N ASP A 36 -7.68 25.25 -9.13
CA ASP A 36 -7.60 26.70 -8.89
C ASP A 36 -8.32 27.13 -7.59
N ASP A 37 -8.90 26.18 -6.85
CA ASP A 37 -9.58 26.43 -5.59
C ASP A 37 -8.58 26.72 -4.46
N ALA A 38 -8.94 27.68 -3.61
CA ALA A 38 -8.14 28.08 -2.44
C ALA A 38 -7.95 26.96 -1.39
N ASN A 39 -8.62 25.80 -1.53
CA ASN A 39 -8.62 24.71 -0.56
C ASN A 39 -8.26 23.37 -1.22
N PRO A 40 -6.97 23.02 -1.33
CA PRO A 40 -6.57 21.76 -1.94
C PRO A 40 -7.08 20.56 -1.12
N ILE A 41 -7.68 19.60 -1.84
CA ILE A 41 -8.18 18.36 -1.27
C ILE A 41 -7.18 17.25 -1.54
N ILE A 42 -6.73 16.59 -0.47
CA ILE A 42 -5.85 15.43 -0.58
C ILE A 42 -6.67 14.16 -0.30
N LEU A 43 -6.71 13.25 -1.26
CA LEU A 43 -7.25 11.91 -1.07
C LEU A 43 -6.15 11.04 -0.44
N ARG A 44 -6.45 10.39 0.68
CA ARG A 44 -5.58 9.41 1.33
C ARG A 44 -6.26 8.06 1.41
N GLU A 45 -5.61 7.04 0.85
CA GLU A 45 -6.01 5.64 0.97
C GLU A 45 -4.94 4.88 1.76
N SER A 46 -5.31 4.22 2.84
CA SER A 46 -4.47 3.31 3.61
C SER A 46 -4.95 1.89 3.44
N CYS A 47 -4.08 1.01 2.94
CA CYS A 47 -4.36 -0.40 2.75
C CYS A 47 -3.29 -1.23 3.46
N TRP A 48 -3.73 -2.07 4.39
CA TRP A 48 -2.87 -3.00 5.11
C TRP A 48 -3.17 -4.41 4.65
N ARG A 49 -2.11 -5.15 4.33
CA ARG A 49 -2.18 -6.52 3.90
C ARG A 49 -1.20 -7.36 4.71
N GLU A 50 -1.64 -8.50 5.18
CA GLU A 50 -0.85 -9.36 6.05
C GLU A 50 -1.23 -10.82 5.88
N ALA A 51 -0.24 -11.71 5.87
CA ALA A 51 -0.44 -13.14 5.93
C ALA A 51 0.79 -13.83 6.54
N THR A 52 0.59 -15.03 7.07
CA THR A 52 1.69 -15.92 7.44
C THR A 52 2.17 -16.72 6.24
N PHE A 53 3.42 -17.17 6.28
CA PHE A 53 3.96 -18.08 5.25
C PHE A 53 3.13 -19.36 5.14
N GLN A 54 2.74 -19.93 6.28
CA GLN A 54 1.88 -21.11 6.32
C GLN A 54 0.51 -20.87 5.64
N ALA A 55 -0.11 -19.72 5.86
CA ALA A 55 -1.39 -19.38 5.23
C ALA A 55 -1.26 -19.14 3.72
N LEU A 56 -0.10 -18.64 3.25
CA LEU A 56 0.19 -18.49 1.83
C LEU A 56 0.47 -19.85 1.18
N ALA A 57 1.26 -20.73 1.83
CA ALA A 57 1.53 -22.08 1.36
C ALA A 57 0.24 -22.91 1.25
N ALA A 58 -0.68 -22.79 2.21
CA ALA A 58 -1.99 -23.45 2.16
C ALA A 58 -2.86 -23.00 0.97
N LYS A 59 -2.60 -21.82 0.41
CA LYS A 59 -3.25 -21.31 -0.82
C LYS A 59 -2.52 -21.71 -2.10
N GLY A 60 -1.45 -22.50 -2.00
CA GLY A 60 -0.65 -22.95 -3.13
C GLY A 60 0.43 -21.96 -3.58
N TYR A 61 0.75 -20.94 -2.77
CA TYR A 61 1.87 -20.05 -3.08
C TYR A 61 3.20 -20.68 -2.66
N PRO A 62 4.33 -20.29 -3.29
CA PRO A 62 5.64 -20.86 -2.99
C PRO A 62 5.99 -20.76 -1.51
N SER A 63 6.50 -21.82 -0.91
CA SER A 63 7.00 -21.76 0.48
C SER A 63 8.41 -21.17 0.58
N GLU A 64 9.12 -21.10 -0.56
CA GLU A 64 10.49 -20.59 -0.66
C GLU A 64 10.55 -19.08 -0.43
N ASP A 65 11.38 -18.64 0.52
CA ASP A 65 11.57 -17.22 0.86
C ASP A 65 12.05 -16.39 -0.35
N SER A 66 12.81 -17.02 -1.26
CA SER A 66 13.32 -16.40 -2.49
C SER A 66 12.23 -15.93 -3.45
N ALA A 67 11.03 -16.52 -3.39
CA ALA A 67 9.90 -16.13 -4.21
C ALA A 67 9.27 -14.78 -3.81
N TYR A 68 9.70 -14.21 -2.68
CA TYR A 68 9.08 -13.07 -2.02
C TYR A 68 9.99 -11.85 -1.87
N ASN A 69 10.99 -11.73 -2.74
CA ASN A 69 11.92 -10.61 -2.72
C ASN A 69 11.32 -9.30 -3.25
N ASP A 70 10.31 -9.37 -4.13
CA ASP A 70 9.62 -8.18 -4.63
C ASP A 70 8.29 -7.92 -3.89
N PRO A 71 8.18 -6.81 -3.13
CA PRO A 71 6.94 -6.43 -2.44
C PRO A 71 5.78 -6.14 -3.40
N SER A 72 6.05 -5.84 -4.67
CA SER A 72 5.02 -5.59 -5.68
C SER A 72 4.29 -6.86 -6.07
N ILE A 73 5.01 -7.98 -6.22
CA ILE A 73 4.46 -9.29 -6.59
C ILE A 73 3.57 -9.83 -5.48
N ILE A 74 4.04 -9.77 -4.23
CA ILE A 74 3.27 -10.29 -3.10
C ILE A 74 2.09 -9.37 -2.74
N SER A 75 2.14 -8.08 -3.10
CA SER A 75 1.05 -7.16 -2.78
C SER A 75 -0.33 -7.69 -3.21
N GLN A 76 -0.42 -8.36 -4.36
CA GLN A 76 -1.67 -8.93 -4.89
C GLN A 76 -2.10 -10.23 -4.21
N ARG A 77 -1.18 -10.92 -3.53
CA ARG A 77 -1.38 -12.24 -2.90
C ARG A 77 -1.77 -12.12 -1.43
N LEU A 78 -1.33 -11.06 -0.75
CA LEU A 78 -1.69 -10.82 0.65
C LEU A 78 -3.14 -10.36 0.77
N PRO A 79 -3.92 -10.97 1.69
CA PRO A 79 -5.27 -10.52 1.97
C PRO A 79 -5.25 -9.14 2.62
N VAL A 80 -6.27 -8.33 2.32
CA VAL A 80 -6.45 -7.02 2.92
C VAL A 80 -7.07 -7.19 4.30
N ILE A 81 -6.37 -6.72 5.34
CA ILE A 81 -6.85 -6.73 6.73
C ILE A 81 -7.45 -5.38 7.14
N MET A 82 -7.02 -4.29 6.49
CA MET A 82 -7.59 -2.96 6.69
C MET A 82 -7.56 -2.21 5.36
N HIS A 83 -8.67 -1.55 5.06
CA HIS A 83 -8.77 -0.59 3.98
C HIS A 83 -9.50 0.65 4.49
N LYS A 84 -8.88 1.82 4.32
CA LYS A 84 -9.44 3.09 4.77
C LYS A 84 -9.16 4.18 3.75
N THR A 85 -10.21 4.82 3.28
CA THR A 85 -10.14 5.99 2.39
C THR A 85 -10.59 7.24 3.15
N GLN A 86 -9.87 8.34 2.97
CA GLN A 86 -10.10 9.60 3.66
C GLN A 86 -9.90 10.78 2.71
N LYS A 87 -10.72 11.80 2.90
CA LYS A 87 -10.56 13.11 2.27
C LYS A 87 -9.94 14.05 3.31
N LEU A 88 -8.71 14.47 3.08
CA LEU A 88 -7.99 15.41 3.95
C LEU A 88 -8.14 16.81 3.35
N LYS A 89 -8.62 17.75 4.18
CA LYS A 89 -8.64 19.18 3.85
C LYS A 89 -7.39 19.79 4.46
N VAL A 90 -6.64 20.56 3.67
CA VAL A 90 -5.54 21.36 4.20
C VAL A 90 -6.16 22.65 4.77
N PRO A 91 -5.95 22.97 6.07
CA PRO A 91 -6.36 24.27 6.59
C PRO A 91 -5.57 25.36 5.86
N GLY A 92 -6.30 26.34 5.31
CA GLY A 92 -5.74 27.54 4.69
C GLY A 92 -5.26 28.56 5.70
#